data_AF-A0A4R6VN73-F1
#
_entry.id   AF-A0A4R6VN73-F1
#
_cell.length_a   1.000
_cell.length_b   1.000
_cell.length_c   1.000
_cell.angle_alpha   90.00
_cell.angle_beta   90.00
_cell.angle_gamma   90.00
#
_symmetry.space_group_name_H-M   'P 1'
#
loop_
_entity.id
_entity.type
_entity.pdbx_description
1 polymer ?
#
loop_
_entity_poly.entity_id
_entity_poly.type
_entity_poly.pdbx_seq_one_letter_code
_entity_poly.pdbx_strand_id
1 'polypeptide(L)'
;MKSLDERIAVLLHRDRLLALGATVAMWVVLVFVLVAAAPTVPSTGLFVVLAAALVALGALNTASAAALIRRYRLASDQVYRPDIENLDAQRAAREGTS
;
A
#
# COMPACT_ATOMS: atom_id res chain seq x y z
N MET A 1 18.52 -5.08 -22.27
CA MET A 1 18.83 -4.90 -20.84
C MET A 1 17.76 -3.99 -20.26
N LYS A 2 16.98 -4.41 -19.26
CA LYS A 2 15.96 -3.55 -18.65
C LYS A 2 16.63 -2.31 -18.06
N SER A 3 16.08 -1.12 -18.33
CA SER A 3 16.65 0.12 -17.78
C SER A 3 16.55 0.09 -16.25
N LEU A 4 17.37 0.91 -15.58
CA LEU A 4 17.37 1.02 -14.13
C LEU A 4 15.95 1.33 -13.60
N ASP A 5 15.22 2.15 -14.35
CA ASP A 5 13.86 2.62 -14.05
C ASP A 5 12.83 1.48 -14.09
N GLU A 6 12.97 0.57 -15.05
CA GLU A 6 12.08 -0.58 -15.18
C GLU A 6 12.25 -1.58 -14.03
N ARG A 7 13.47 -1.69 -13.48
CA ARG A 7 13.75 -2.51 -12.29
C ARG A 7 13.21 -1.86 -11.02
N ILE A 8 13.34 -0.54 -10.90
CA ILE A 8 12.79 0.24 -9.79
C ILE A 8 11.26 0.13 -9.78
N ALA A 9 10.60 0.23 -10.93
CA ALA A 9 9.15 0.09 -11.06
C ALA A 9 8.62 -1.28 -10.58
N VAL A 10 9.33 -2.37 -10.92
CA VAL A 10 8.95 -3.73 -10.49
C VAL A 10 9.13 -3.92 -8.98
N LEU A 11 10.24 -3.42 -8.41
CA LEU A 11 10.45 -3.41 -6.95
C LEU A 11 9.35 -2.61 -6.25
N LEU A 12 9.01 -1.42 -6.77
CA LEU A 12 7.95 -0.57 -6.23
C LEU A 12 6.57 -1.22 -6.27
N HIS A 13 6.23 -1.89 -7.37
CA HIS A 13 4.96 -2.57 -7.50
C HIS A 13 4.84 -3.70 -6.46
N ARG A 14 5.95 -4.42 -6.23
CA ARG A 14 6.01 -5.47 -5.22
C ARG A 14 5.86 -4.92 -3.81
N ASP A 15 6.51 -3.81 -3.48
CA ASP A 15 6.40 -3.19 -2.16
C ASP A 15 4.97 -2.71 -1.87
N ARG A 16 4.28 -2.17 -2.87
CA ARG A 16 2.87 -1.80 -2.75
C ARG A 16 1.97 -3.02 -2.52
N LEU A 17 2.21 -4.12 -3.24
CA LEU A 17 1.48 -5.37 -3.04
C LEU A 17 1.73 -5.96 -1.66
N LEU A 18 2.97 -5.91 -1.16
CA LEU A 18 3.32 -6.35 0.18
C LEU A 18 2.66 -5.48 1.25
N ALA A 19 2.67 -4.16 1.10
CA ALA A 19 2.01 -3.25 2.04
C ALA A 19 0.49 -3.49 2.12
N LEU A 20 -0.16 -3.68 0.97
CA LEU A 20 -1.58 -4.03 0.90
C LEU A 20 -1.85 -5.39 1.53
N GLY A 21 -1.09 -6.41 1.12
CA GLY A 21 -1.22 -7.78 1.63
C GLY A 21 -1.01 -7.87 3.13
N ALA A 22 0.02 -7.19 3.66
CA ALA A 22 0.29 -7.10 5.08
C ALA A 22 -0.83 -6.39 5.85
N THR A 23 -1.40 -5.32 5.29
CA THR A 23 -2.54 -4.61 5.90
C THR A 23 -3.77 -5.51 6.00
N VAL A 24 -4.10 -6.23 4.92
CA VAL A 24 -5.23 -7.17 4.91
C VAL A 24 -4.99 -8.32 5.89
N ALA A 25 -3.81 -8.95 5.84
CA ALA A 25 -3.45 -10.04 6.75
C ALA A 25 -3.52 -9.60 8.21
N MET A 26 -3.04 -8.40 8.53
CA MET A 26 -3.13 -7.82 9.87
C MET A 26 -4.58 -7.73 10.33
N TRP A 27 -5.50 -7.17 9.54
CA TRP A 27 -6.91 -7.08 9.91
C TRP A 27 -7.53 -8.46 10.17
N VAL A 28 -7.23 -9.43 9.32
CA VAL A 28 -7.69 -10.82 9.49
C VAL A 28 -7.20 -11.39 10.81
N VAL A 29 -5.90 -11.26 11.11
CA VAL A 29 -5.30 -11.75 12.36
C VAL A 29 -5.90 -11.05 13.56
N LEU A 30 -6.05 -9.72 13.52
CA LEU A 30 -6.63 -8.95 14.62
C LEU A 30 -8.05 -9.40 14.94
N VAL A 31 -8.92 -9.49 13.93
CA VAL A 31 -10.31 -9.94 14.09
C VAL A 31 -10.35 -11.37 14.61
N PHE A 32 -9.53 -12.26 14.03
CA PHE A 32 -9.41 -13.64 14.49
C PHE A 32 -9.03 -13.71 15.97
N VAL A 33 -8.01 -12.95 16.39
CA VAL A 33 -7.55 -12.92 17.79
C VAL A 33 -8.65 -12.41 18.72
N LEU A 34 -9.39 -11.35 18.35
CA LEU A 34 -10.49 -10.84 19.17
C LEU A 34 -11.60 -11.88 19.35
N VAL A 35 -11.98 -12.56 18.26
CA VAL A 35 -13.01 -13.61 18.30
C VAL A 35 -12.53 -14.83 19.10
N ALA A 36 -11.30 -15.27 18.88
CA ALA A 36 -10.71 -16.40 19.59
C ALA A 36 -10.53 -16.13 21.09
N ALA A 37 -10.20 -14.89 21.46
CA ALA A 37 -10.03 -14.48 22.85
C ALA A 37 -11.37 -14.21 23.56
N ALA A 38 -12.45 -13.89 22.84
CA ALA A 38 -13.76 -13.54 23.41
C ALA A 38 -14.23 -14.42 24.59
N PRO A 39 -14.21 -15.77 24.53
CA PRO A 39 -14.66 -16.61 25.65
C PRO A 39 -13.77 -16.54 26.90
N THR A 40 -12.54 -16.04 26.77
CA THR A 40 -11.59 -15.89 27.89
C THR A 40 -11.70 -14.52 28.57
N VAL A 41 -12.46 -13.58 27.99
CA VAL A 41 -12.56 -12.22 28.50
C VAL A 41 -13.54 -12.16 29.68
N PRO A 42 -13.10 -11.73 30.88
CA PRO A 42 -13.89 -11.81 32.12
C PRO A 42 -15.07 -10.82 32.19
N SER A 43 -15.13 -9.79 31.35
CA SER A 43 -16.22 -8.81 31.36
C SER A 43 -16.45 -8.15 30.01
N THR A 44 -17.70 -7.74 29.77
CA THR A 44 -18.08 -6.99 28.56
C THR A 44 -17.29 -5.69 28.42
N GLY A 45 -17.00 -5.01 29.53
CA GLY A 45 -16.20 -3.77 29.52
C GLY A 45 -14.80 -3.99 28.97
N LEU A 46 -14.11 -5.06 29.41
CA LEU A 46 -12.78 -5.39 28.89
C LEU A 46 -12.84 -5.79 27.41
N PHE A 47 -13.89 -6.50 26.99
CA PHE A 47 -14.08 -6.85 25.58
C PHE A 47 -14.22 -5.59 24.70
N VAL A 48 -14.98 -4.60 25.14
CA VAL A 48 -15.13 -3.32 24.41
C VAL A 48 -13.80 -2.58 24.31
N VAL A 49 -12.99 -2.56 25.38
CA VAL A 49 -11.65 -1.94 25.36
C VAL A 49 -10.74 -2.67 24.37
N LEU A 50 -10.74 -4.00 24.35
CA LEU A 50 -9.95 -4.79 23.40
C LEU A 50 -10.40 -4.54 21.95
N ALA A 51 -11.71 -4.47 21.69
CA ALA A 51 -12.24 -4.15 20.37
C ALA A 51 -11.86 -2.73 19.92
N ALA A 52 -11.92 -1.74 20.82
CA ALA A 52 -11.48 -0.38 20.52
C ALA A 52 -9.97 -0.31 20.24
N ALA A 53 -9.15 -1.01 21.03
CA ALA A 53 -7.70 -1.10 20.82
C ALA A 53 -7.36 -1.75 19.47
N LEU A 54 -8.07 -2.81 19.09
CA LEU A 54 -7.97 -3.45 17.79
C LEU A 54 -8.23 -2.46 16.65
N VAL A 55 -9.35 -1.73 16.72
CA VAL A 55 -9.74 -0.77 15.68
C VAL A 55 -8.71 0.36 15.60
N ALA A 56 -8.27 0.89 16.73
CA ALA A 56 -7.24 1.94 16.77
C ALA A 56 -5.92 1.46 16.14
N LEU A 57 -5.43 0.27 16.51
CA LEU A 57 -4.20 -0.31 15.99
C LEU A 57 -4.30 -0.59 14.48
N GLY A 58 -5.42 -1.19 14.05
CA GLY A 58 -5.69 -1.51 12.65
C GLY A 58 -5.80 -0.25 11.79
N ALA A 59 -6.51 0.78 12.27
CA ALA A 59 -6.67 2.05 11.58
C ALA A 59 -5.34 2.80 11.46
N LEU A 60 -4.56 2.89 12.54
CA LEU A 60 -3.24 3.54 12.52
C LEU A 60 -2.29 2.85 11.53
N ASN A 61 -2.19 1.52 11.56
CA ASN A 61 -1.36 0.79 10.61
C ASN A 61 -1.84 0.98 9.16
N THR A 62 -3.16 0.96 8.94
CA THR A 62 -3.72 1.20 7.61
C THR A 62 -3.41 2.61 7.12
N ALA A 63 -3.49 3.62 8.00
CA ALA A 63 -3.12 4.99 7.68
C ALA A 63 -1.62 5.13 7.34
N SER A 64 -0.74 4.44 8.08
CA SER A 64 0.70 4.39 7.78
C SER A 64 0.96 3.76 6.41
N ALA A 65 0.33 2.63 6.09
CA ALA A 65 0.45 2.00 4.77
C ALA A 65 -0.11 2.90 3.65
N ALA A 66 -1.24 3.57 3.89
CA ALA A 66 -1.80 4.52 2.93
C ALA A 66 -0.90 5.74 2.72
N ALA A 67 -0.30 6.27 3.79
CA ALA A 67 0.65 7.38 3.74
C ALA A 67 1.91 7.00 2.95
N LEU A 68 2.42 5.78 3.18
CA LEU A 68 3.51 5.19 2.41
C LEU A 68 3.16 5.19 0.92
N ILE A 69 2.04 4.59 0.54
CA ILE A 69 1.57 4.52 -0.86
C ILE A 69 1.33 5.92 -1.46
N ARG A 70 0.75 6.85 -0.71
CA ARG A 70 0.47 8.23 -1.16
C ARG A 70 1.75 9.02 -1.42
N ARG A 71 2.73 8.96 -0.51
CA ARG A 71 4.05 9.59 -0.72
C ARG A 71 4.73 9.03 -1.96
N TYR A 72 4.59 7.73 -2.21
CA TYR A 72 5.14 7.11 -3.40
C TYR A 72 4.46 7.53 -4.71
N ARG A 73 3.13 7.71 -4.73
CA ARG A 73 2.44 8.27 -5.90
C ARG A 73 2.93 9.68 -6.22
N LEU A 74 3.04 10.54 -5.21
CA LEU A 74 3.52 11.92 -5.39
C LEU A 74 4.96 11.96 -5.91
N ALA A 75 5.84 11.09 -5.40
CA ALA A 75 7.22 11.00 -5.87
C ALA A 75 7.33 10.44 -7.30
N SER A 76 6.51 9.43 -7.64
CA SER A 76 6.53 8.81 -8.97
C SER A 76 5.97 9.73 -10.05
N ASP A 77 4.89 10.48 -9.76
CA ASP A 77 4.30 11.41 -10.73
C ASP A 77 5.27 12.54 -11.12
N GLN A 78 6.10 13.00 -10.19
CA GLN A 78 7.06 14.06 -10.47
C GLN A 78 8.30 13.58 -11.23
N VAL A 79 8.75 12.34 -10.99
CA VAL A 79 9.97 11.81 -11.61
C VAL A 79 9.69 11.22 -12.99
N TYR A 80 8.58 10.50 -13.18
CA TYR A 80 8.34 9.75 -14.42
C TYR A 80 7.54 10.52 -15.47
N ARG A 81 6.82 11.59 -15.10
CA ARG A 81 6.02 12.37 -16.05
C ARG A 81 6.86 12.97 -17.19
N PRO A 82 8.04 13.59 -16.93
CA PRO A 82 8.89 14.10 -18.01
C PRO A 82 9.41 13.01 -18.96
N ASP A 83 9.75 11.84 -18.41
CA ASP A 83 10.26 10.72 -19.21
C ASP A 83 9.18 10.10 -20.09
N ILE A 84 7.95 9.95 -19.58
CA ILE A 84 6.80 9.48 -20.35
C ILE A 84 6.45 10.47 -21.45
N GLU A 85 6.38 11.78 -21.14
CA GLU A 85 6.12 12.83 -22.13
C GLU A 85 7.19 12.84 -23.24
N ASN A 86 8.45 12.64 -22.89
CA ASN A 86 9.54 12.58 -23.86
C ASN A 86 9.54 11.29 -24.71
N LEU A 87 9.14 10.15 -24.14
CA LEU A 87 8.95 8.91 -24.89
C LEU A 87 7.78 9.00 -25.87
N ASP A 88 6.68 9.63 -25.47
CA ASP A 88 5.52 9.88 -26.34
C ASP A 88 5.89 10.86 -27.46
N ALA A 89 6.65 11.91 -27.18
CA ALA A 89 7.18 12.82 -28.19
C ALA A 89 8.07 12.11 -29.22
N GLN A 90 8.92 11.17 -28.78
CA GLN A 90 9.75 10.35 -29.67
C GLN A 90 8.92 9.38 -30.52
N ARG A 91 7.83 8.81 -29.98
CA ARG A 91 6.91 7.97 -30.76
C ARG A 91 6.16 8.78 -31.80
N ALA A 92 5.62 9.93 -31.42
CA ALA A 92 4.95 10.84 -32.34
C ALA A 92 5.88 11.32 -33.47
N ALA A 93 7.15 11.60 -33.17
CA ALA A 93 8.16 11.94 -34.18
C ALA A 93 8.45 10.79 -35.15
N ARG A 94 8.39 9.53 -34.69
CA ARG A 94 8.55 8.34 -35.53
C ARG A 94 7.31 8.04 -36.37
N GLU A 95 6.11 8.31 -35.85
CA GLU A 95 4.85 8.09 -36.57
C GLU A 95 4.54 9.21 -37.58
N GLY A 96 4.94 10.46 -37.29
CA GLY A 96 4.81 11.59 -38.22
C GLY A 96 5.87 11.68 -39.32
N THR A 97 6.78 10.70 -39.39
CA THR A 97 7.82 10.59 -40.44
C THR A 97 7.57 9.41 -41.40
N SER A 98 6.38 8.81 -41.38
CA SER A 98 5.86 7.89 -42.41
C SER A 98 4.87 8.60 -43.31
#